data_AF-A0A0B7JIA2-F1
#
_entry.id   AF-A0A0B7JIA2-F1
#
_cell.length_a   1.000
_cell.length_b   1.000
_cell.length_c   1.000
_cell.angle_alpha   90.00
_cell.angle_beta   90.00
_cell.angle_gamma   90.00
#
_symmetry.space_group_name_H-M   'P 1'
#
loop_
_entity.id
_entity.type
_entity.pdbx_description
1 polymer ?
#
loop_
_entity_poly.entity_id
_entity_poly.type
_entity_poly.pdbx_seq_one_letter_code
_entity_poly.pdbx_strand_id
1 'polypeptide(L)'
;MTINLGDLDAHEQPSDELRAEWKSFSKKEPAELLNETKLDDPRLPLSETGFVSAGSISKNQLTEAFKQLGLSQEVQEDAQIIHHPLLPGLLILPNLVPENVQQKLLELMIHRDLSNPNHQTNMHLHFKALFPETQAQAAIVNFYTPGDTMMMHRDVSEESDRGLVSLSLGCDGIFMIAPSKGPQDEGEKEDASAAELPPGAYDTAQGKGYLTIPLRSGDAIYMTNESRYAWHGVPKVIKGTCPAHLENFPATEDGQYEEWRGWMKNKRVNLNVRQIK
;
A
#
# COMPACT_ATOMS: atom_id res chain seq x y z
N MET A 1 -4.42 -20.22 -12.33
CA MET A 1 -3.15 -20.63 -12.97
C MET A 1 -2.04 -19.91 -12.23
N THR A 2 -1.06 -20.63 -11.70
CA THR A 2 0.13 -20.02 -11.07
C THR A 2 0.91 -19.26 -12.15
N ILE A 3 1.09 -17.95 -11.95
CA ILE A 3 1.92 -17.10 -12.83
C ILE A 3 3.36 -17.59 -12.69
N ASN A 4 3.98 -18.01 -13.80
CA ASN A 4 5.38 -18.41 -13.80
C ASN A 4 6.27 -17.16 -13.87
N LEU A 5 7.16 -16.98 -12.89
CA LEU A 5 8.07 -15.84 -12.77
C LEU A 5 8.91 -15.59 -14.03
N GLY A 6 9.22 -16.63 -14.80
CA GLY A 6 10.02 -16.52 -16.02
C GLY A 6 9.33 -15.84 -17.21
N ASP A 7 8.01 -15.64 -17.15
CA ASP A 7 7.22 -15.12 -18.28
C ASP A 7 6.94 -13.61 -18.18
N LEU A 8 7.37 -12.93 -17.09
CA LEU A 8 7.11 -11.50 -16.87
C LEU A 8 8.33 -10.65 -17.25
N ASP A 9 8.14 -9.71 -18.18
CA ASP A 9 9.18 -8.78 -18.60
C ASP A 9 9.23 -7.53 -17.70
N ALA A 10 10.41 -7.24 -17.11
CA ALA A 10 10.65 -6.05 -16.30
C ALA A 10 10.56 -4.74 -17.08
N HIS A 11 10.68 -4.80 -18.40
CA HIS A 11 10.62 -3.64 -19.29
C HIS A 11 9.26 -3.47 -19.96
N GLU A 12 8.34 -4.42 -19.78
CA GLU A 12 6.96 -4.31 -20.26
C GLU A 12 6.37 -2.97 -19.79
N GLN A 13 5.50 -2.40 -20.61
CA GLN A 13 4.80 -1.17 -20.28
C GLN A 13 3.34 -1.48 -19.98
N PRO A 14 2.71 -0.75 -19.05
CA PRO A 14 1.28 -0.85 -18.84
C PRO A 14 0.54 -0.37 -20.08
N SER A 15 -0.69 -0.88 -20.28
CA SER A 15 -1.52 -0.51 -21.43
C SER A 15 -1.75 1.00 -21.53
N ASP A 16 -2.03 1.48 -22.74
CA ASP A 16 -2.27 2.92 -22.99
C ASP A 16 -3.45 3.45 -22.18
N GLU A 17 -4.48 2.64 -22.00
CA GLU A 17 -5.65 2.94 -21.18
C GLU A 17 -5.26 3.10 -19.71
N LEU A 18 -4.50 2.14 -19.17
CA LEU A 18 -4.07 2.17 -17.77
C LEU A 18 -3.16 3.37 -17.49
N ARG A 19 -2.26 3.71 -18.44
CA ARG A 19 -1.42 4.91 -18.37
C ARG A 19 -2.24 6.20 -18.46
N ALA A 20 -3.26 6.23 -19.32
CA ALA A 20 -4.15 7.38 -19.46
C ALA A 20 -4.96 7.62 -18.19
N GLU A 21 -5.48 6.55 -17.57
CA GLU A 21 -6.21 6.62 -16.31
C GLU A 21 -5.30 7.09 -15.17
N TRP A 22 -4.11 6.49 -15.02
CA TRP A 22 -3.13 6.96 -14.03
C TRP A 22 -2.81 8.45 -14.19
N LYS A 23 -2.64 8.91 -15.44
CA LYS A 23 -2.37 10.31 -15.77
C LYS A 23 -3.56 11.23 -15.50
N SER A 24 -4.79 10.70 -15.55
CA SER A 24 -6.00 11.44 -15.20
C SER A 24 -5.96 11.79 -13.71
N PHE A 25 -5.66 10.80 -12.84
CA PHE A 25 -5.57 11.01 -11.39
C PHE A 25 -4.39 11.88 -10.98
N SER A 26 -3.23 11.78 -11.64
CA SER A 26 -2.07 12.61 -11.28
C SER A 26 -2.28 14.10 -11.57
N LYS A 27 -3.11 14.42 -12.57
CA LYS A 27 -3.48 15.78 -12.96
C LYS A 27 -4.61 16.40 -12.12
N LYS A 28 -5.46 15.59 -11.48
CA LYS A 28 -6.56 16.11 -10.65
C LYS A 28 -6.05 16.96 -9.50
N GLU A 29 -6.82 17.98 -9.15
CA GLU A 29 -6.48 18.81 -8.00
C GLU A 29 -6.76 18.06 -6.68
N PRO A 30 -5.97 18.29 -5.62
CA PRO A 30 -6.16 17.63 -4.32
C PRO A 30 -7.60 17.69 -3.78
N ALA A 31 -8.25 18.86 -3.93
CA ALA A 31 -9.62 19.05 -3.45
C ALA A 31 -10.67 18.23 -4.24
N GLU A 32 -10.40 17.95 -5.52
CA GLU A 32 -11.27 17.10 -6.34
C GLU A 32 -11.16 15.64 -5.90
N LEU A 33 -9.93 15.17 -5.62
CA LEU A 33 -9.68 13.80 -5.17
C LEU A 33 -10.28 13.51 -3.80
N LEU A 34 -10.29 14.48 -2.89
CA LEU A 34 -10.91 14.34 -1.56
C LEU A 34 -12.43 14.15 -1.62
N ASN A 35 -13.07 14.58 -2.71
CA ASN A 35 -14.53 14.45 -2.91
C ASN A 35 -14.88 13.47 -4.04
N GLU A 36 -13.90 12.72 -4.54
CA GLU A 36 -14.07 11.82 -5.68
C GLU A 36 -14.80 10.54 -5.25
N THR A 37 -15.99 10.32 -5.81
CA THR A 37 -16.81 9.14 -5.53
C THR A 37 -16.34 7.89 -6.28
N LYS A 38 -15.45 8.04 -7.26
CA LYS A 38 -14.86 6.92 -7.99
C LYS A 38 -13.69 6.24 -7.27
N LEU A 39 -13.23 6.76 -6.13
CA LEU A 39 -12.17 6.13 -5.35
C LEU A 39 -12.69 4.88 -4.63
N ASP A 40 -11.88 3.83 -4.64
CA ASP A 40 -12.17 2.56 -3.97
C ASP A 40 -11.71 2.67 -2.51
N ASP A 41 -12.46 3.45 -1.72
CA ASP A 41 -12.10 3.75 -0.34
C ASP A 41 -12.35 2.53 0.58
N PRO A 42 -11.29 1.95 1.19
CA PRO A 42 -11.41 0.77 2.04
C PRO A 42 -12.13 1.05 3.37
N ARG A 43 -12.45 2.31 3.68
CA ARG A 43 -13.18 2.72 4.90
C ARG A 43 -14.67 2.93 4.68
N LEU A 44 -15.15 2.93 3.44
CA LEU A 44 -16.58 2.96 3.16
C LEU A 44 -17.20 1.57 3.46
N PRO A 45 -18.52 1.50 3.74
CA PRO A 45 -19.18 0.23 4.02
C PRO A 45 -18.93 -0.81 2.94
N LEU A 46 -18.59 -2.05 3.31
CA LEU A 46 -18.27 -3.12 2.36
C LEU A 46 -19.42 -3.42 1.36
N SER A 47 -20.66 -3.13 1.76
CA SER A 47 -21.84 -3.20 0.89
C SER A 47 -21.81 -2.22 -0.29
N GLU A 48 -20.90 -1.23 -0.28
CA GLU A 48 -20.84 -0.14 -1.25
C GLU A 48 -19.56 -0.14 -2.10
N THR A 49 -18.53 -0.92 -1.73
CA THR A 49 -17.15 -0.76 -2.24
C THR A 49 -16.61 -1.94 -3.03
N GLY A 50 -17.35 -3.05 -3.11
CA GLY A 50 -16.87 -4.29 -3.74
C GLY A 50 -15.77 -5.01 -2.95
N PHE A 51 -15.26 -4.42 -1.86
CA PHE A 51 -14.35 -5.07 -0.93
C PHE A 51 -15.09 -6.14 -0.11
N VAL A 52 -14.35 -7.20 0.21
CA VAL A 52 -14.84 -8.34 0.99
C VAL A 52 -13.94 -8.50 2.22
N SER A 53 -14.54 -8.83 3.36
CA SER A 53 -13.80 -9.12 4.58
C SER A 53 -12.97 -10.39 4.42
N ALA A 54 -11.66 -10.28 4.63
CA ALA A 54 -10.71 -11.40 4.63
C ALA A 54 -10.42 -11.93 6.06
N GLY A 55 -10.71 -11.13 7.10
CA GLY A 55 -10.44 -11.48 8.49
C GLY A 55 -10.13 -10.25 9.35
N SER A 56 -9.48 -10.47 10.48
CA SER A 56 -8.98 -9.40 11.36
C SER A 56 -7.69 -9.81 12.06
N ILE A 57 -6.90 -8.81 12.46
CA ILE A 57 -5.81 -8.97 13.43
C ILE A 57 -6.33 -8.50 14.78
N SER A 58 -6.30 -9.40 15.77
CA SER A 58 -6.81 -9.06 17.10
C SER A 58 -6.02 -7.93 17.74
N LYS A 59 -6.69 -7.07 18.51
CA LYS A 59 -6.07 -6.01 19.30
C LYS A 59 -4.98 -6.52 20.26
N ASN A 60 -5.11 -7.75 20.75
CA ASN A 60 -4.11 -8.39 21.59
C ASN A 60 -2.83 -8.67 20.80
N GLN A 61 -2.97 -9.23 19.60
CA GLN A 61 -1.82 -9.46 18.72
C GLN A 61 -1.15 -8.14 18.32
N LEU A 62 -1.94 -7.11 17.99
CA LEU A 62 -1.40 -5.78 17.69
C LEU A 62 -0.67 -5.17 18.89
N THR A 63 -1.25 -5.28 20.08
CA THR A 63 -0.63 -4.79 21.33
C THR A 63 0.70 -5.49 21.58
N GLU A 64 0.77 -6.82 21.47
CA GLU A 64 2.02 -7.56 21.64
C GLU A 64 3.05 -7.22 20.55
N ALA A 65 2.62 -6.98 19.32
CA ALA A 65 3.52 -6.53 18.25
C ALA A 65 4.09 -5.14 18.55
N PHE A 66 3.27 -4.19 18.98
CA PHE A 66 3.71 -2.82 19.26
C PHE A 66 4.50 -2.68 20.57
N LYS A 67 4.34 -3.60 21.54
CA LYS A 67 5.24 -3.69 22.70
C LYS A 67 6.70 -3.86 22.30
N GLN A 68 6.98 -4.56 21.19
CA GLN A 68 8.35 -4.74 20.69
C GLN A 68 8.96 -3.42 20.17
N LEU A 69 8.15 -2.41 19.88
CA LEU A 69 8.59 -1.05 19.54
C LEU A 69 8.89 -0.18 20.77
N GLY A 70 8.76 -0.75 21.98
CA GLY A 70 8.90 -0.01 23.23
C GLY A 70 7.66 0.80 23.61
N LEU A 71 6.49 0.47 23.05
CA LEU A 71 5.22 1.13 23.37
C LEU A 71 4.42 0.31 24.40
N SER A 72 3.95 0.95 25.46
CA SER A 72 3.21 0.29 26.54
C SER A 72 1.68 0.41 26.39
N GLN A 73 1.20 1.11 25.37
CA GLN A 73 -0.22 1.41 25.21
C GLN A 73 -0.96 0.27 24.50
N GLU A 74 -2.14 -0.07 25.02
CA GLU A 74 -3.00 -1.10 24.44
C GLU A 74 -3.75 -0.59 23.22
N VAL A 75 -3.79 -1.43 22.19
CA VAL A 75 -4.63 -1.22 21.00
C VAL A 75 -6.09 -1.46 21.39
N GLN A 76 -6.96 -0.54 20.98
CA GLN A 76 -8.36 -0.53 21.42
C GLN A 76 -9.24 -1.46 20.56
N GLU A 77 -8.91 -1.60 19.28
CA GLU A 77 -9.75 -2.25 18.27
C GLU A 77 -8.95 -3.26 17.45
N ASP A 78 -9.65 -4.26 16.91
CA ASP A 78 -9.07 -5.21 15.95
C ASP A 78 -8.85 -4.50 14.60
N ALA A 79 -7.75 -4.81 13.92
CA ALA A 79 -7.52 -4.29 12.57
C ALA A 79 -8.23 -5.20 11.56
N GLN A 80 -9.13 -4.62 10.76
CA GLN A 80 -9.82 -5.36 9.71
C GLN A 80 -8.85 -5.69 8.57
N ILE A 81 -9.00 -6.88 7.99
CA ILE A 81 -8.34 -7.28 6.76
C ILE A 81 -9.42 -7.41 5.69
N ILE A 82 -9.26 -6.70 4.58
CA ILE A 82 -10.18 -6.77 3.45
C ILE A 82 -9.42 -7.09 2.17
N HIS A 83 -10.13 -7.61 1.17
CA HIS A 83 -9.59 -7.89 -0.16
C HIS A 83 -10.62 -7.52 -1.23
N HIS A 84 -10.18 -7.42 -2.48
CA HIS A 84 -11.07 -7.20 -3.62
C HIS A 84 -10.92 -8.34 -4.63
N PRO A 85 -12.01 -8.97 -5.12
CA PRO A 85 -11.94 -10.12 -6.04
C PRO A 85 -11.15 -9.87 -7.33
N LEU A 86 -11.14 -8.61 -7.82
CA LEU A 86 -10.34 -8.19 -8.98
C LEU A 86 -8.84 -8.50 -8.84
N LEU A 87 -8.30 -8.45 -7.61
CA LEU A 87 -6.88 -8.62 -7.34
C LEU A 87 -6.67 -9.73 -6.29
N PRO A 88 -6.76 -11.01 -6.68
CA PRO A 88 -6.44 -12.11 -5.80
C PRO A 88 -5.03 -11.97 -5.17
N GLY A 89 -4.96 -12.21 -3.87
CA GLY A 89 -3.73 -12.04 -3.09
C GLY A 89 -3.46 -10.61 -2.59
N LEU A 90 -4.27 -9.61 -2.97
CA LEU A 90 -4.20 -8.28 -2.37
C LEU A 90 -5.00 -8.24 -1.07
N LEU A 91 -4.32 -7.92 0.05
CA LEU A 91 -4.96 -7.60 1.32
C LEU A 91 -4.73 -6.15 1.67
N ILE A 92 -5.76 -5.49 2.18
CA ILE A 92 -5.73 -4.10 2.64
C ILE A 92 -6.11 -4.09 4.11
N LEU A 93 -5.33 -3.37 4.91
CA LEU A 93 -5.52 -3.24 6.34
C LEU A 93 -5.66 -1.75 6.68
N PRO A 94 -6.89 -1.19 6.59
CA PRO A 94 -7.12 0.20 6.93
C PRO A 94 -6.91 0.42 8.43
N ASN A 95 -6.25 1.52 8.79
CA ASN A 95 -5.95 1.89 10.19
C ASN A 95 -5.13 0.83 10.97
N LEU A 96 -4.26 0.07 10.31
CA LEU A 96 -3.44 -0.95 10.96
C LEU A 96 -2.56 -0.38 12.09
N VAL A 97 -1.99 0.81 11.88
CA VAL A 97 -1.07 1.44 12.83
C VAL A 97 -1.78 2.61 13.54
N PRO A 98 -2.04 2.48 14.86
CA PRO A 98 -2.65 3.55 15.66
C PRO A 98 -1.78 4.81 15.74
N GLU A 99 -2.40 5.98 15.94
CA GLU A 99 -1.73 7.30 15.91
C GLU A 99 -0.48 7.39 16.80
N ASN A 100 -0.59 6.92 18.04
CA ASN A 100 0.50 6.90 19.01
C ASN A 100 1.68 6.00 18.58
N VAL A 101 1.43 5.00 17.73
CA VAL A 101 2.45 4.10 17.19
C VAL A 101 3.12 4.71 15.96
N GLN A 102 2.37 5.47 15.15
CA GLN A 102 2.87 6.06 13.90
C GLN A 102 4.11 6.94 14.11
N GLN A 103 4.07 7.83 15.10
CA GLN A 103 5.21 8.70 15.40
C GLN A 103 6.43 7.90 15.88
N LYS A 104 6.21 6.87 16.70
CA LYS A 104 7.30 6.01 17.18
C LYS A 104 7.94 5.23 16.03
N LEU A 105 7.15 4.76 15.07
CA LEU A 105 7.67 4.10 13.87
C LEU A 105 8.53 5.06 13.03
N LEU A 106 8.10 6.31 12.84
CA LEU A 106 8.92 7.32 12.16
C LEU A 106 10.22 7.61 12.91
N GLU A 107 10.17 7.75 14.24
CA GLU A 107 11.34 7.98 15.08
C GLU A 107 12.36 6.85 14.94
N LEU A 108 11.92 5.59 15.07
CA LEU A 108 12.78 4.43 14.92
C LEU A 108 13.34 4.35 13.50
N MET A 109 12.50 4.54 12.48
CA MET A 109 12.92 4.45 11.08
C MET A 109 13.94 5.51 10.71
N ILE A 110 13.69 6.78 11.06
CA ILE A 110 14.52 7.91 10.62
C ILE A 110 15.73 8.11 11.53
N HIS A 111 15.55 8.09 12.86
CA HIS A 111 16.62 8.43 13.80
C HIS A 111 17.46 7.24 14.26
N ARG A 112 16.96 6.00 14.22
CA ARG A 112 17.72 4.80 14.59
C ARG A 112 18.18 4.01 13.37
N ASP A 113 17.27 3.78 12.41
CA ASP A 113 17.53 2.82 11.35
C ASP A 113 18.27 3.44 10.17
N LEU A 114 17.71 4.49 9.55
CA LEU A 114 18.32 5.17 8.40
C LEU A 114 19.56 6.01 8.74
N SER A 115 19.69 6.46 10.00
CA SER A 115 20.82 7.27 10.46
C SER A 115 22.11 6.46 10.69
N ASN A 116 22.01 5.13 10.77
CA ASN A 116 23.18 4.29 11.01
C ASN A 116 23.79 3.82 9.68
N PRO A 117 25.02 4.22 9.34
CA PRO A 117 25.65 3.85 8.08
C PRO A 117 25.95 2.35 7.93
N ASN A 118 25.95 1.59 9.04
CA ASN A 118 26.09 0.13 9.02
C ASN A 118 24.75 -0.59 8.80
N HIS A 119 23.62 0.10 8.96
CA HIS A 119 22.31 -0.44 8.65
C HIS A 119 22.06 -0.27 7.14
N GLN A 120 22.43 -1.26 6.33
CA GLN A 120 21.76 -1.45 5.04
C GLN A 120 20.36 -2.08 5.23
N THR A 121 19.59 -1.50 6.18
CA THR A 121 18.23 -1.85 6.68
C THR A 121 18.15 -2.95 7.76
N ASN A 122 17.87 -2.55 9.02
CA ASN A 122 17.68 -3.42 10.19
C ASN A 122 16.21 -3.52 10.64
N MET A 123 15.28 -3.52 9.69
CA MET A 123 13.85 -3.58 10.01
C MET A 123 13.34 -4.99 10.39
N HIS A 124 14.18 -6.02 10.27
CA HIS A 124 13.84 -7.44 10.42
C HIS A 124 13.16 -7.81 11.74
N LEU A 125 13.39 -7.04 12.82
CA LEU A 125 12.88 -7.36 14.16
C LEU A 125 11.39 -7.05 14.36
N HIS A 126 10.79 -6.15 13.58
CA HIS A 126 9.44 -5.64 13.86
C HIS A 126 8.36 -6.27 12.96
N PHE A 127 8.75 -6.82 11.81
CA PHE A 127 7.81 -7.34 10.82
C PHE A 127 7.28 -8.74 11.11
N LYS A 128 8.09 -9.60 11.74
CA LYS A 128 7.69 -10.99 12.06
C LYS A 128 6.43 -11.06 12.94
N ALA A 129 6.18 -10.04 13.77
CA ALA A 129 5.01 -9.99 14.63
C ALA A 129 3.70 -9.64 13.90
N LEU A 130 3.79 -8.80 12.86
CA LEU A 130 2.64 -8.33 12.08
C LEU A 130 2.34 -9.23 10.87
N PHE A 131 3.39 -9.76 10.23
CA PHE A 131 3.31 -10.59 9.03
C PHE A 131 4.16 -11.85 9.23
N PRO A 132 3.69 -12.83 10.01
CA PRO A 132 4.50 -13.98 10.44
C PRO A 132 4.98 -14.86 9.28
N GLU A 133 4.27 -14.85 8.16
CA GLU A 133 4.61 -15.60 6.94
C GLU A 133 5.72 -14.93 6.10
N THR A 134 6.02 -13.65 6.36
CA THR A 134 7.02 -12.88 5.61
C THR A 134 8.34 -12.79 6.37
N GLN A 135 9.42 -13.39 5.84
CA GLN A 135 10.76 -13.17 6.36
C GLN A 135 11.31 -11.88 5.74
N ALA A 136 11.27 -10.78 6.49
CA ALA A 136 11.89 -9.53 6.07
C ALA A 136 13.37 -9.77 5.72
N GLN A 137 13.77 -9.47 4.49
CA GLN A 137 15.16 -9.59 4.04
C GLN A 137 15.67 -8.29 3.44
N ALA A 138 14.77 -7.47 2.87
CA ALA A 138 15.05 -6.11 2.48
C ALA A 138 13.86 -5.19 2.79
N ALA A 139 14.18 -3.93 3.07
CA ALA A 139 13.19 -2.86 3.20
C ALA A 139 13.57 -1.67 2.31
N ILE A 140 12.58 -1.01 1.74
CA ILE A 140 12.72 0.26 1.03
C ILE A 140 11.86 1.30 1.74
N VAL A 141 12.46 2.43 2.09
CA VAL A 141 11.74 3.59 2.60
C VAL A 141 11.68 4.64 1.50
N ASN A 142 10.48 4.97 1.05
CA ASN A 142 10.24 6.02 0.06
C ASN A 142 9.67 7.26 0.75
N PHE A 143 10.25 8.42 0.45
CA PHE A 143 9.77 9.73 0.89
C PHE A 143 9.15 10.45 -0.30
N TYR A 144 7.89 10.90 -0.14
CA TYR A 144 7.18 11.67 -1.14
C TYR A 144 6.73 13.02 -0.59
N THR A 145 6.73 14.02 -1.45
CA THR A 145 6.18 15.36 -1.25
C THR A 145 5.06 15.58 -2.28
N PRO A 146 4.07 16.46 -2.04
CA PRO A 146 3.12 16.83 -3.09
C PRO A 146 3.82 17.25 -4.38
N GLY A 147 3.50 16.55 -5.48
CA GLY A 147 4.17 16.68 -6.78
C GLY A 147 4.97 15.44 -7.16
N ASP A 148 5.45 14.67 -6.18
CA ASP A 148 6.10 13.38 -6.42
C ASP A 148 5.05 12.34 -6.83
N THR A 149 5.46 11.47 -7.75
CA THR A 149 4.62 10.40 -8.29
C THR A 149 5.43 9.13 -8.47
N MET A 150 4.77 7.98 -8.37
CA MET A 150 5.32 6.69 -8.75
C MET A 150 4.52 6.16 -9.93
N MET A 151 5.18 6.02 -11.08
CA MET A 151 4.57 5.52 -12.31
C MET A 151 4.06 4.09 -12.11
N MET A 152 3.09 3.67 -12.93
CA MET A 152 2.66 2.28 -12.99
C MET A 152 3.85 1.38 -13.34
N HIS A 153 4.16 0.42 -12.46
CA HIS A 153 5.26 -0.53 -12.60
C HIS A 153 4.88 -1.86 -11.96
N ARG A 154 5.77 -2.86 -12.07
CA ARG A 154 5.66 -4.16 -11.40
C ARG A 154 6.98 -4.47 -10.69
N ASP A 155 6.88 -5.14 -9.55
CA ASP A 155 8.04 -5.64 -8.82
C ASP A 155 8.38 -7.04 -9.32
N VAL A 156 9.28 -7.12 -10.29
CA VAL A 156 9.70 -8.38 -10.94
C VAL A 156 11.18 -8.71 -10.74
N SER A 157 11.85 -8.01 -9.83
CA SER A 157 13.29 -8.21 -9.58
C SER A 157 13.58 -9.35 -8.61
N GLU A 158 12.57 -9.98 -8.02
CA GLU A 158 12.72 -11.02 -7.01
C GLU A 158 12.38 -12.44 -7.52
N GLU A 159 13.09 -13.45 -7.02
CA GLU A 159 12.83 -14.87 -7.32
C GLU A 159 11.75 -15.49 -6.40
N SER A 160 11.30 -14.75 -5.38
CA SER A 160 10.37 -15.20 -4.34
C SER A 160 8.96 -14.66 -4.57
N ASP A 161 7.95 -15.52 -4.47
CA ASP A 161 6.53 -15.17 -4.52
C ASP A 161 5.95 -14.78 -3.14
N ARG A 162 6.79 -14.81 -2.10
CA ARG A 162 6.45 -14.37 -0.74
C ARG A 162 5.97 -12.91 -0.74
N GLY A 163 4.99 -12.61 0.12
CA GLY A 163 4.28 -11.34 0.04
C GLY A 163 5.12 -10.10 0.35
N LEU A 164 4.71 -8.98 -0.24
CA LEU A 164 5.25 -7.64 -0.01
C LEU A 164 4.32 -6.86 0.92
N VAL A 165 4.87 -6.25 1.95
CA VAL A 165 4.15 -5.36 2.87
C VAL A 165 4.49 -3.92 2.53
N SER A 166 3.50 -3.05 2.38
CA SER A 166 3.66 -1.60 2.25
C SER A 166 2.92 -0.89 3.37
N LEU A 167 3.63 -0.23 4.28
CA LEU A 167 3.05 0.62 5.33
C LEU A 167 3.11 2.09 4.91
N SER A 168 2.03 2.83 5.15
CA SER A 168 1.88 4.24 4.77
C SER A 168 1.79 5.17 5.98
N LEU A 169 2.57 6.25 6.02
CA LEU A 169 2.55 7.25 7.10
C LEU A 169 2.58 8.69 6.53
N GLY A 170 1.85 9.62 7.14
CA GLY A 170 1.80 11.03 6.74
C GLY A 170 0.64 11.37 5.79
N CYS A 171 0.89 12.23 4.81
CA CYS A 171 -0.13 12.70 3.87
C CYS A 171 -0.80 11.53 3.13
N ASP A 172 -2.10 11.67 2.87
CA ASP A 172 -2.88 10.74 2.06
C ASP A 172 -2.27 10.61 0.66
N GLY A 173 -2.30 9.40 0.12
CA GLY A 173 -1.85 9.10 -1.23
C GLY A 173 -2.91 8.32 -1.98
N ILE A 174 -3.01 8.56 -3.28
CA ILE A 174 -3.82 7.72 -4.16
C ILE A 174 -2.92 6.61 -4.69
N PHE A 175 -3.29 5.36 -4.43
CA PHE A 175 -2.62 4.18 -4.93
C PHE A 175 -3.48 3.53 -6.02
N MET A 176 -2.90 3.33 -7.19
CA MET A 176 -3.58 2.68 -8.31
C MET A 176 -2.97 1.29 -8.52
N ILE A 177 -3.82 0.27 -8.69
CA ILE A 177 -3.39 -1.11 -8.88
C ILE A 177 -4.32 -1.85 -9.86
N ALA A 178 -3.75 -2.66 -10.77
CA ALA A 178 -4.48 -3.42 -11.77
C ALA A 178 -3.83 -4.80 -12.02
N PRO A 179 -4.62 -5.84 -12.35
CA PRO A 179 -4.07 -7.16 -12.69
C PRO A 179 -3.05 -7.10 -13.83
N SER A 180 -2.04 -7.97 -13.81
CA SER A 180 -0.96 -7.98 -14.80
C SER A 180 -1.40 -8.45 -16.17
N LYS A 181 -2.40 -9.36 -16.24
CA LYS A 181 -3.02 -9.83 -17.47
C LYS A 181 -4.39 -9.17 -17.60
N GLY A 182 -4.59 -8.45 -18.71
CA GLY A 182 -5.91 -7.90 -19.03
C GLY A 182 -6.85 -9.00 -19.55
N PRO A 183 -8.16 -8.69 -19.72
CA PRO A 183 -9.10 -9.58 -20.42
C PRO A 183 -8.72 -9.89 -21.89
N GLN A 184 -7.72 -9.20 -22.44
CA GLN A 184 -7.27 -9.30 -23.83
C GLN A 184 -5.99 -10.14 -24.03
N ASP A 185 -5.34 -10.60 -22.95
CA ASP A 185 -4.14 -11.46 -23.05
C ASP A 185 -4.48 -12.96 -23.16
N GLU A 186 -5.77 -13.31 -23.16
CA GLU A 186 -6.21 -14.58 -23.72
C GLU A 186 -6.22 -14.41 -25.24
N GLY A 187 -5.09 -14.80 -25.85
CA GLY A 187 -4.74 -14.46 -27.22
C GLY A 187 -5.84 -14.66 -28.25
N GLU A 188 -5.70 -13.90 -29.34
CA GLU A 188 -6.40 -14.05 -30.61
C GLU A 188 -6.65 -15.53 -30.94
N LYS A 189 -7.82 -16.03 -30.56
CA LYS A 189 -8.46 -17.16 -31.19
C LYS A 189 -9.77 -16.64 -31.77
N GLU A 190 -9.67 -16.34 -33.06
CA GLU A 190 -10.82 -16.39 -33.96
C GLU A 190 -11.59 -17.69 -33.70
N ASP A 191 -12.92 -17.58 -33.71
CA ASP A 191 -13.89 -18.67 -33.56
C ASP A 191 -14.03 -19.30 -32.16
N ALA A 192 -14.56 -18.53 -31.21
CA ALA A 192 -15.37 -19.08 -30.12
C ALA A 192 -16.65 -18.27 -29.96
N SER A 193 -17.75 -18.84 -30.44
CA SER A 193 -19.12 -18.42 -30.10
C SER A 193 -19.22 -18.21 -28.59
N ALA A 194 -19.54 -16.97 -28.18
CA ALA A 194 -19.99 -16.57 -26.84
C ALA A 194 -19.83 -17.66 -25.77
N ALA A 195 -18.60 -17.95 -25.36
CA ALA A 195 -18.36 -18.76 -24.19
C ALA A 195 -18.81 -17.90 -23.00
N GLU A 196 -19.87 -18.32 -22.32
CA GLU A 196 -20.35 -17.67 -21.11
C GLU A 196 -19.19 -17.54 -20.13
N LEU A 197 -18.79 -16.29 -19.87
CA LEU A 197 -17.81 -15.94 -18.84
C LEU A 197 -18.27 -16.55 -17.51
N PRO A 198 -17.36 -17.08 -16.68
CA PRO A 198 -17.73 -17.63 -15.38
C PRO A 198 -18.50 -16.57 -14.57
N PRO A 199 -19.67 -16.90 -13.99
CA PRO A 199 -20.46 -15.93 -13.24
C PRO A 199 -19.63 -15.41 -12.06
N GLY A 200 -19.36 -14.10 -12.04
CA GLY A 200 -18.65 -13.43 -10.95
C GLY A 200 -17.26 -12.87 -11.30
N ALA A 201 -16.79 -12.97 -12.54
CA ALA A 201 -15.44 -12.49 -12.89
C ALA A 201 -15.28 -10.96 -12.97
N TYR A 202 -16.34 -10.16 -13.18
CA TYR A 202 -16.21 -8.69 -13.23
C TYR A 202 -17.49 -7.94 -12.81
N ASP A 203 -18.15 -8.36 -11.74
CA ASP A 203 -19.16 -7.49 -11.10
C ASP A 203 -18.45 -6.52 -10.14
N THR A 204 -17.75 -5.55 -10.72
CA THR A 204 -17.36 -4.35 -9.96
C THR A 204 -18.55 -3.42 -9.97
N ALA A 205 -18.86 -2.75 -8.86
CA ALA A 205 -19.92 -1.75 -8.81
C ALA A 205 -19.77 -0.61 -9.84
N GLN A 206 -18.65 -0.55 -10.60
CA GLN A 206 -18.32 0.47 -11.60
C GLN A 206 -17.79 -0.06 -12.96
N GLY A 207 -17.66 -1.38 -13.18
CA GLY A 207 -17.16 -1.97 -14.43
C GLY A 207 -15.67 -1.74 -14.78
N LYS A 208 -14.82 -1.30 -13.84
CA LYS A 208 -13.41 -0.93 -14.11
C LYS A 208 -12.40 -2.05 -13.81
N GLY A 209 -11.38 -2.20 -14.66
CA GLY A 209 -10.33 -3.22 -14.57
C GLY A 209 -9.16 -2.88 -13.63
N TYR A 210 -9.32 -1.91 -12.73
CA TYR A 210 -8.30 -1.46 -11.78
C TYR A 210 -8.95 -0.92 -10.50
N LEU A 211 -8.16 -0.79 -9.43
CA LEU A 211 -8.54 -0.08 -8.20
C LEU A 211 -7.73 1.21 -8.05
N THR A 212 -8.34 2.19 -7.40
CA THR A 212 -7.83 3.51 -7.03
C THR A 212 -8.10 3.73 -5.55
N ILE A 213 -7.18 3.28 -4.73
CA ILE A 213 -7.31 3.16 -3.27
C ILE A 213 -6.70 4.41 -2.61
N PRO A 214 -7.48 5.21 -1.86
CA PRO A 214 -6.92 6.23 -1.00
C PRO A 214 -6.24 5.56 0.21
N LEU A 215 -4.92 5.71 0.30
CA LEU A 215 -4.12 5.23 1.41
C LEU A 215 -3.81 6.36 2.39
N ARG A 216 -4.33 6.24 3.59
CA ARG A 216 -4.16 7.21 4.68
C ARG A 216 -3.04 6.80 5.61
N SER A 217 -2.64 7.70 6.50
CA SER A 217 -1.63 7.39 7.52
C SER A 217 -2.07 6.24 8.42
N GLY A 218 -1.22 5.22 8.53
CA GLY A 218 -1.45 4.00 9.29
C GLY A 218 -2.03 2.84 8.48
N ASP A 219 -2.30 3.04 7.19
CA ASP A 219 -2.76 1.95 6.31
C ASP A 219 -1.61 1.04 5.89
N ALA A 220 -1.94 -0.24 5.72
CA ALA A 220 -1.05 -1.20 5.10
C ALA A 220 -1.69 -1.91 3.91
N ILE A 221 -0.86 -2.20 2.91
CA ILE A 221 -1.15 -3.13 1.83
C ILE A 221 -0.24 -4.35 1.98
N TYR A 222 -0.81 -5.53 1.74
CA TYR A 222 -0.06 -6.76 1.58
C TYR A 222 -0.36 -7.37 0.21
N MET A 223 0.67 -7.56 -0.61
CA MET A 223 0.57 -8.10 -1.96
C MET A 223 1.26 -9.46 -2.02
N THR A 224 0.50 -10.53 -2.22
CA THR A 224 1.01 -11.89 -2.41
C THR A 224 0.43 -12.50 -3.69
N ASN A 225 0.98 -13.63 -4.13
CA ASN A 225 0.46 -14.42 -5.25
C ASN A 225 0.25 -13.57 -6.52
N GLU A 226 -0.94 -13.56 -7.14
CA GLU A 226 -1.18 -12.79 -8.36
C GLU A 226 -0.98 -11.29 -8.17
N SER A 227 -1.46 -10.73 -7.06
CA SER A 227 -1.33 -9.30 -6.78
C SER A 227 0.13 -8.85 -6.65
N ARG A 228 1.07 -9.74 -6.34
CA ARG A 228 2.50 -9.41 -6.21
C ARG A 228 3.09 -8.86 -7.52
N TYR A 229 2.54 -9.31 -8.64
CA TYR A 229 2.98 -8.92 -9.97
C TYR A 229 2.03 -7.89 -10.62
N ALA A 230 1.01 -7.43 -9.89
CA ALA A 230 0.05 -6.46 -10.40
C ALA A 230 0.74 -5.15 -10.79
N TRP A 231 0.24 -4.52 -11.84
CA TRP A 231 0.61 -3.16 -12.18
C TRP A 231 0.19 -2.24 -11.05
N HIS A 232 1.10 -1.43 -10.52
CA HIS A 232 0.75 -0.49 -9.46
C HIS A 232 1.59 0.79 -9.46
N GLY A 233 1.05 1.84 -8.86
CA GLY A 233 1.72 3.14 -8.77
C GLY A 233 1.00 4.12 -7.84
N VAL A 234 1.63 5.27 -7.63
CA VAL A 234 1.12 6.36 -6.78
C VAL A 234 0.96 7.60 -7.66
N PRO A 235 -0.22 7.83 -8.26
CA PRO A 235 -0.45 9.02 -9.09
C PRO A 235 -0.45 10.33 -8.31
N LYS A 236 -0.76 10.33 -7.01
CA LYS A 236 -0.89 11.58 -6.23
C LYS A 236 -0.57 11.40 -4.75
N VAL A 237 0.13 12.40 -4.19
CA VAL A 237 0.15 12.69 -2.74
C VAL A 237 -0.66 13.95 -2.48
N ILE A 238 -1.63 13.88 -1.58
CA ILE A 238 -2.59 14.95 -1.32
C ILE A 238 -1.98 15.91 -0.30
N LYS A 239 -1.76 17.16 -0.70
CA LYS A 239 -1.20 18.20 0.18
C LYS A 239 -2.18 18.53 1.30
N GLY A 240 -1.67 18.69 2.53
CA GLY A 240 -2.46 19.17 3.67
C GLY A 240 -3.31 18.12 4.37
N THR A 241 -3.11 16.83 4.06
CA THR A 241 -3.78 15.70 4.72
C THR A 241 -2.89 14.97 5.72
N CYS A 242 -1.67 15.47 5.99
CA CYS A 242 -0.84 14.92 7.06
C CYS A 242 -1.59 14.99 8.39
N PRO A 243 -1.69 13.89 9.16
CA PRO A 243 -2.32 13.92 10.47
C PRO A 243 -1.62 14.89 11.42
N ALA A 244 -2.41 15.57 12.26
CA ALA A 244 -1.93 16.62 13.17
C ALA A 244 -0.85 16.13 14.14
N HIS A 245 -0.96 14.89 14.63
CA HIS A 245 0.04 14.29 15.53
C HIS A 245 1.39 14.04 14.86
N LEU A 246 1.44 13.98 13.52
CA LEU A 246 2.66 13.82 12.75
C LEU A 246 3.21 15.14 12.22
N GLU A 247 2.40 16.19 12.04
CA GLU A 247 2.81 17.43 11.35
C GLU A 247 4.13 18.00 11.87
N ASN A 248 4.31 18.04 13.19
CA ASN A 248 5.48 18.65 13.82
C ASN A 248 6.72 17.75 13.82
N PHE A 249 6.60 16.46 13.52
CA PHE A 249 7.74 15.56 13.43
C PHE A 249 8.77 16.07 12.41
N PRO A 250 10.09 15.99 12.71
CA PRO A 250 10.74 15.30 13.84
C PRO A 250 10.92 16.16 15.11
N ALA A 251 10.39 17.38 15.18
CA ALA A 251 10.59 18.23 16.36
C ALA A 251 9.94 17.61 17.60
N THR A 252 10.69 17.58 18.70
CA THR A 252 10.27 17.02 19.99
C THR A 252 10.02 18.11 21.04
N GLU A 253 9.32 17.77 22.12
CA GLU A 253 8.99 18.73 23.19
C GLU A 253 10.23 19.22 23.97
N ASP A 254 11.30 18.43 24.02
CA ASP A 254 12.59 18.80 24.61
C ASP A 254 13.47 19.66 23.68
N GLY A 255 12.94 20.06 22.52
CA GLY A 255 13.60 20.98 21.58
C GLY A 255 14.56 20.33 20.60
N GLN A 256 14.64 18.99 20.54
CA GLN A 256 15.42 18.32 19.50
C GLN A 256 14.75 18.48 18.15
N TYR A 257 15.58 18.65 17.10
CA TYR A 257 15.15 18.81 15.72
C TYR A 257 14.14 19.96 15.49
N GLU A 258 14.13 20.98 16.35
CA GLU A 258 13.20 22.10 16.27
C GLU A 258 13.27 22.83 14.91
N GLU A 259 14.45 22.92 14.32
CA GLU A 259 14.68 23.49 12.98
C GLU A 259 13.93 22.73 11.86
N TRP A 260 13.56 21.46 12.12
CA TRP A 260 12.82 20.59 11.20
C TRP A 260 11.33 20.50 11.55
N ARG A 261 10.82 21.30 12.50
CA ARG A 261 9.40 21.34 12.84
C ARG A 261 8.56 21.56 11.58
N GLY A 262 7.54 20.73 11.39
CA GLY A 262 6.68 20.84 10.22
C GLY A 262 7.19 20.07 9.00
N TRP A 263 8.33 19.37 9.08
CA TRP A 263 8.89 18.62 7.96
C TRP A 263 7.89 17.59 7.42
N MET A 264 7.19 16.87 8.31
CA MET A 264 6.23 15.84 7.91
C MET A 264 4.93 16.40 7.32
N LYS A 265 4.61 17.69 7.55
CA LYS A 265 3.34 18.33 7.16
C LYS A 265 2.95 18.14 5.69
N ASN A 266 3.95 18.06 4.82
CA ASN A 266 3.77 17.80 3.39
C ASN A 266 4.61 16.60 2.94
N LYS A 267 4.67 15.56 3.77
CA LYS A 267 5.41 14.34 3.48
C LYS A 267 4.49 13.13 3.60
N ARG A 268 4.81 12.15 2.78
CA ARG A 268 4.31 10.78 2.89
C ARG A 268 5.52 9.86 2.91
N VAL A 269 5.51 8.91 3.83
CA VAL A 269 6.53 7.88 3.98
C VAL A 269 5.89 6.54 3.71
N ASN A 270 6.43 5.79 2.75
CA ASN A 270 6.06 4.41 2.52
C ASN A 270 7.22 3.51 2.92
N LEU A 271 6.96 2.54 3.80
CA LEU A 271 7.90 1.49 4.16
C LEU A 271 7.47 0.19 3.49
N ASN A 272 8.23 -0.24 2.49
CA ASN A 272 8.01 -1.49 1.78
C ASN A 272 8.97 -2.56 2.32
N VAL A 273 8.45 -3.69 2.76
CA VAL A 273 9.23 -4.81 3.26
C VAL A 273 8.93 -6.04 2.45
N ARG A 274 10.01 -6.71 2.05
CA ARG A 274 9.96 -7.84 1.14
C ARG A 274 10.97 -8.91 1.51
N GLN A 275 10.66 -10.13 1.09
CA GLN A 275 11.54 -11.27 1.09
C GLN A 275 12.16 -11.42 -0.30
N ILE A 276 13.48 -11.56 -0.38
CA ILE A 276 14.23 -11.68 -1.64
C ILE A 276 14.40 -13.16 -2.04
N LYS A 277 14.53 -14.05 -1.06
CA LYS A 277 14.74 -15.50 -1.20
C LYS A 277 13.71 -16.25 -0.36
#